data_AF-S8C3D4-F1
#
_entry.id   AF-S8C3D4-F1
#
_cell.length_a   1.000
_cell.length_b   1.000
_cell.length_c   1.000
_cell.angle_alpha   90.00
_cell.angle_beta   90.00
_cell.angle_gamma   90.00
#
_symmetry.space_group_name_H-M   'P 1'
#
loop_
_entity.id
_entity.type
_entity.pdbx_description
1 polymer ?
#
loop_
_entity_poly.entity_id
_entity_poly.type
_entity_poly.pdbx_seq_one_letter_code
_entity_poly.pdbx_strand_id
1 'polypeptide(L)'
;FEDPGVHGSGRYSEHMLPEVEKKDFRKGSQWFTMKRQHAIIVMADSLYYTKFRDYCRPGMEKGRNCYSDEHYLPTFFHMLDPYGIANWSVTHVDWSEGKWHPKSYTAQDVSFELMRNITSVTESVHITSEEV
;
A
#
# COMPACT_ATOMS: atom_id res chain seq x y z
N PHE A 1 -3.21 5.68 1.53
CA PHE A 1 -2.99 7.15 1.53
C PHE A 1 -2.66 7.61 0.11
N GLU A 2 -2.66 8.91 -0.15
CA GLU A 2 -2.21 9.47 -1.42
C GLU A 2 -0.70 9.72 -1.36
N ASP A 3 0.07 9.05 -2.21
CA ASP A 3 1.50 9.27 -2.38
C ASP A 3 1.72 9.91 -3.76
N PRO A 4 1.95 11.23 -3.85
CA PRO A 4 2.13 11.90 -5.15
C PRO A 4 3.42 11.49 -5.89
N GLY A 5 4.39 10.86 -5.23
CA GLY A 5 5.70 10.55 -5.77
C GLY A 5 5.76 9.38 -6.76
N VAL A 6 6.98 9.05 -7.20
CA VAL A 6 7.26 8.05 -8.25
C VAL A 6 6.88 6.62 -7.85
N HIS A 7 6.82 6.33 -6.54
CA HIS A 7 6.41 5.04 -6.01
C HIS A 7 4.93 4.97 -5.61
N GLY A 8 4.20 6.08 -5.77
CA GLY A 8 2.76 6.18 -5.55
C GLY A 8 2.02 6.43 -6.86
N SER A 9 1.40 7.61 -6.99
CA SER A 9 0.64 8.08 -8.14
C SER A 9 1.45 8.09 -9.44
N GLY A 10 2.77 8.15 -9.38
CA GLY A 10 3.65 7.95 -10.54
C GLY A 10 3.47 6.59 -11.22
N ARG A 11 2.97 5.58 -10.49
CA ARG A 11 2.72 4.22 -10.98
C ARG A 11 1.37 4.03 -11.68
N TYR A 12 0.49 5.02 -11.63
CA TYR A 12 -0.84 4.95 -12.24
C TYR A 12 -0.78 4.72 -13.76
N SER A 13 -1.75 3.99 -14.29
CA SER A 13 -1.92 3.71 -15.72
C SER A 13 -3.27 4.21 -16.21
N GLU A 14 -3.30 4.93 -17.34
CA GLU A 14 -4.56 5.41 -17.95
C GLU A 14 -5.49 4.26 -18.37
N HIS A 15 -4.97 3.04 -18.55
CA HIS A 15 -5.79 1.85 -18.82
C HIS A 15 -6.69 1.43 -17.64
N MET A 16 -6.46 2.00 -16.45
CA MET A 16 -7.34 1.80 -15.31
C MET A 16 -8.69 2.55 -15.45
N LEU A 17 -8.76 3.55 -16.35
CA LEU A 17 -10.01 4.23 -16.68
C LEU A 17 -11.00 3.29 -17.42
N PRO A 18 -12.31 3.57 -17.32
CA PRO A 18 -12.93 4.57 -16.42
C PRO A 18 -13.09 4.08 -14.97
N GLU A 19 -12.83 2.81 -14.69
CA GLU A 19 -13.18 2.18 -13.40
C GLU A 19 -12.41 2.76 -12.22
N VAL A 20 -11.15 3.14 -12.40
CA VAL A 20 -10.33 3.77 -11.36
C VAL A 20 -9.77 5.05 -11.92
N GLU A 21 -10.25 6.20 -11.44
CA GLU A 21 -9.65 7.49 -11.76
C GLU A 21 -8.35 7.70 -10.98
N LYS A 22 -7.42 8.47 -11.55
CA LYS A 22 -6.14 8.77 -10.90
C LYS A 22 -6.29 9.38 -9.50
N LYS A 23 -7.31 10.23 -9.30
CA LYS A 23 -7.60 10.87 -8.00
C LYS A 23 -7.93 9.85 -6.90
N ASP A 24 -8.39 8.66 -7.27
CA ASP A 24 -8.80 7.60 -6.34
C ASP A 24 -7.68 6.59 -6.09
N PHE A 25 -6.63 6.60 -6.91
CA PHE A 25 -5.48 5.72 -6.76
C PHE A 25 -4.78 5.98 -5.43
N ARG A 26 -4.64 4.93 -4.61
CA ARG A 26 -4.01 4.98 -3.29
C ARG A 26 -2.83 4.02 -3.22
N LYS A 27 -1.90 4.35 -2.33
CA LYS A 27 -0.81 3.49 -1.89
C LYS A 27 -1.07 3.00 -0.46
N GLY A 28 -0.65 1.77 -0.18
CA GLY A 28 -0.71 1.14 1.13
C GLY A 28 0.43 0.13 1.30
N SER A 29 0.27 -0.73 2.30
CA SER A 29 1.19 -1.82 2.59
C SER A 29 0.71 -3.11 1.92
N GLN A 30 1.64 -3.99 1.55
CA GLN A 30 1.34 -5.37 1.16
C GLN A 30 0.72 -6.17 2.32
N TRP A 31 1.01 -5.77 3.56
CA TRP A 31 0.47 -6.37 4.78
C TRP A 31 -0.71 -5.57 5.31
N PHE A 32 -1.83 -6.25 5.54
CA PHE A 32 -3.07 -5.63 6.00
C PHE A 32 -3.83 -6.56 6.96
N THR A 33 -4.77 -5.97 7.69
CA THR A 33 -5.80 -6.69 8.43
C THR A 33 -7.16 -6.37 7.82
N MET A 34 -8.08 -7.33 7.82
CA MET A 34 -9.34 -7.18 7.12
C MET A 34 -10.49 -7.78 7.93
N LYS A 35 -11.62 -7.06 7.98
CA LYS A 35 -12.87 -7.61 8.52
C LYS A 35 -13.46 -8.60 7.54
N ARG A 36 -14.18 -9.61 8.06
CA ARG A 36 -14.86 -10.63 7.21
C ARG A 36 -15.74 -10.02 6.12
N GLN A 37 -16.45 -8.91 6.41
CA GLN A 37 -17.31 -8.24 5.44
C GLN A 37 -16.53 -7.72 4.22
N HIS A 38 -15.36 -7.10 4.46
CA HIS A 38 -14.48 -6.61 3.40
C HIS A 38 -13.86 -7.76 2.61
N ALA A 39 -13.54 -8.88 3.26
CA ALA A 39 -13.01 -10.06 2.57
C ALA A 39 -14.03 -10.66 1.58
N ILE A 40 -15.32 -10.70 1.94
CA ILE A 40 -16.38 -11.14 1.03
C ILE A 40 -16.48 -10.22 -0.19
N ILE A 41 -16.37 -8.91 0.01
CA ILE A 41 -16.38 -7.92 -1.07
C ILE A 41 -15.21 -8.16 -2.03
N VAL A 42 -13.99 -8.37 -1.51
CA VAL A 42 -12.81 -8.68 -2.35
C VAL A 42 -13.00 -9.96 -3.15
N MET A 43 -13.52 -11.02 -2.52
CA MET A 43 -13.77 -12.29 -3.23
C MET A 43 -14.80 -12.16 -4.35
N ALA A 44 -15.75 -11.22 -4.23
CA ALA A 44 -16.76 -10.96 -5.24
C ALA A 44 -16.29 -9.98 -6.33
N ASP A 45 -15.19 -9.26 -6.11
CA ASP A 45 -14.69 -8.27 -7.06
C ASP A 45 -13.88 -8.93 -8.19
N SER A 46 -14.42 -8.82 -9.40
CA SER A 46 -13.68 -9.12 -10.62
C SER A 46 -13.34 -7.88 -11.44
N LEU A 47 -14.06 -6.78 -11.25
CA LEU A 47 -13.97 -5.60 -12.11
C LEU A 47 -12.72 -4.78 -11.78
N TYR A 48 -12.59 -4.36 -10.51
CA TYR A 48 -11.49 -3.50 -10.10
C TYR A 48 -10.20 -4.31 -10.04
N TYR A 49 -10.22 -5.49 -9.42
CA TYR A 49 -9.05 -6.37 -9.35
C TYR A 49 -8.43 -6.66 -10.73
N THR A 50 -9.25 -6.87 -11.77
CA THR A 50 -8.74 -7.09 -13.15
C THR A 50 -7.90 -5.91 -13.65
N LYS A 51 -8.27 -4.67 -13.33
CA LYS A 51 -7.47 -3.48 -13.69
C LYS A 51 -6.09 -3.49 -13.04
N PHE A 52 -6.02 -3.82 -11.75
CA PHE A 52 -4.73 -3.92 -11.05
C PHE A 52 -3.90 -5.09 -11.57
N ARG A 53 -4.50 -6.28 -11.71
CA ARG A 53 -3.84 -7.46 -12.26
C ARG A 53 -3.20 -7.20 -13.62
N ASP A 54 -3.91 -6.50 -14.51
CA ASP A 54 -3.47 -6.34 -15.90
C ASP A 54 -2.60 -5.09 -16.10
N TYR A 55 -2.82 -4.02 -15.32
CA TYR A 55 -2.21 -2.70 -15.52
C TYR A 55 -1.43 -2.15 -14.30
N CYS A 56 -1.27 -2.93 -13.24
CA CYS A 56 -0.38 -2.64 -12.12
C CYS A 56 0.54 -3.84 -11.83
N ARG A 57 1.55 -4.00 -12.69
CA ARG A 57 2.51 -5.11 -12.61
C ARG A 57 3.96 -4.63 -12.80
N PRO A 58 4.96 -5.47 -12.51
CA PRO A 58 6.36 -5.15 -12.83
C PRO A 58 6.56 -5.00 -14.34
N GLY A 59 7.51 -4.14 -14.73
CA GLY A 59 7.92 -4.02 -16.14
C GLY A 59 6.86 -3.45 -17.09
N MET A 60 6.05 -2.50 -16.62
CA MET A 60 5.12 -1.74 -17.47
C MET A 60 5.88 -0.85 -18.45
N GLU A 61 5.13 -0.14 -19.31
CA GLU A 61 5.69 0.78 -20.31
C GLU A 61 6.79 1.68 -19.73
N LYS A 62 7.90 1.77 -20.47
CA LYS A 62 9.11 2.52 -20.08
C LYS A 62 9.79 1.99 -18.80
N GLY A 63 9.62 0.71 -18.49
CA GLY A 63 10.27 0.04 -17.35
C GLY A 63 9.66 0.40 -15.99
N ARG A 64 8.47 1.01 -15.98
CA ARG A 64 7.79 1.41 -14.75
C ARG A 64 7.30 0.18 -14.00
N ASN A 65 7.53 0.13 -12.69
CA ASN A 65 7.00 -0.94 -11.84
C ASN A 65 5.74 -0.47 -11.11
N CYS A 66 4.74 -1.35 -11.03
CA CYS A 66 3.58 -1.19 -10.18
C CYS A 66 3.29 -2.53 -9.49
N TYR A 67 2.89 -2.49 -8.22
CA TYR A 67 2.64 -3.68 -7.42
C TYR A 67 1.20 -3.65 -6.91
N SER A 68 0.37 -4.56 -7.45
CA SER A 68 -1.07 -4.57 -7.19
C SER A 68 -1.42 -4.74 -5.71
N ASP A 69 -0.65 -5.50 -4.97
CA ASP A 69 -0.81 -5.70 -3.52
C ASP A 69 -0.61 -4.42 -2.70
N GLU A 70 0.20 -3.47 -3.17
CA GLU A 70 0.38 -2.15 -2.55
C GLU A 70 -0.73 -1.14 -2.91
N HIS A 71 -1.50 -1.40 -3.97
CA HIS A 71 -2.39 -0.39 -4.57
C HIS A 71 -3.87 -0.80 -4.66
N TYR A 72 -4.18 -2.07 -4.90
CA TYR A 72 -5.55 -2.55 -5.15
C TYR A 72 -6.48 -2.31 -3.96
N LEU A 73 -6.22 -2.97 -2.82
CA LEU A 73 -7.07 -2.86 -1.63
C LEU A 73 -7.21 -1.41 -1.11
N PRO A 74 -6.14 -0.62 -0.96
CA PRO A 74 -6.28 0.76 -0.49
C PRO A 74 -7.04 1.64 -1.48
N THR A 75 -6.93 1.41 -2.79
CA THR A 75 -7.71 2.15 -3.79
C THR A 75 -9.18 1.72 -3.79
N PHE A 76 -9.42 0.41 -3.85
CA PHE A 76 -10.76 -0.15 -3.95
C PHE A 76 -11.63 0.24 -2.76
N PHE A 77 -11.11 0.11 -1.54
CA PHE A 77 -11.87 0.51 -0.35
C PHE A 77 -11.90 2.01 -0.10
N HIS A 78 -10.95 2.79 -0.64
CA HIS A 78 -11.09 4.25 -0.64
C HIS A 78 -12.32 4.69 -1.45
N MET A 79 -12.57 4.05 -2.59
CA MET A 79 -13.76 4.34 -3.41
C MET A 79 -15.05 3.76 -2.81
N LEU A 80 -14.99 2.53 -2.29
CA LEU A 80 -16.17 1.78 -1.90
C LEU A 80 -16.64 2.05 -0.46
N ASP A 81 -15.72 2.14 0.50
CA ASP A 81 -16.03 2.23 1.93
C ASP A 81 -14.95 3.04 2.70
N PRO A 82 -14.79 4.35 2.40
CA PRO A 82 -13.72 5.16 2.98
C PRO A 82 -13.84 5.34 4.50
N TYR A 83 -15.03 5.18 5.08
CA TYR A 83 -15.27 5.29 6.51
C TYR A 83 -15.17 3.95 7.25
N GLY A 84 -15.18 2.83 6.54
CA GLY A 84 -15.04 1.50 7.12
C GLY A 84 -13.61 0.97 7.22
N ILE A 85 -12.64 1.71 6.68
CA ILE A 85 -11.20 1.42 6.72
C ILE A 85 -10.46 2.32 7.71
N ALA A 86 -9.31 1.83 8.17
CA ALA A 86 -8.34 2.64 8.91
C ALA A 86 -7.20 3.08 7.97
N ASN A 87 -6.71 4.30 8.15
CA ASN A 87 -5.54 4.80 7.44
C ASN A 87 -4.20 4.33 8.07
N TRP A 88 -4.23 3.28 8.90
CA TRP A 88 -3.07 2.74 9.60
C TRP A 88 -3.18 1.21 9.69
N SER A 89 -2.04 0.55 9.94
CA SER A 89 -1.94 -0.90 10.14
C SER A 89 -1.31 -1.20 11.50
N VAL A 90 -1.56 -2.41 12.01
CA VAL A 90 -0.91 -2.95 13.23
C VAL A 90 0.51 -3.47 12.97
N THR A 91 1.05 -3.26 11.77
CA THR A 91 2.36 -3.74 11.34
C THR A 91 3.42 -2.66 11.50
N HIS A 92 4.48 -2.97 12.26
CA HIS A 92 5.69 -2.15 12.32
C HIS A 92 6.57 -2.40 11.08
N VAL A 93 7.05 -1.32 10.48
CA VAL A 93 8.00 -1.35 9.35
C VAL A 93 9.07 -0.29 9.56
N ASP A 94 10.30 -0.61 9.17
CA ASP A 94 11.44 0.28 9.28
C ASP A 94 12.05 0.50 7.88
N TRP A 95 11.86 1.70 7.35
CA TRP A 95 12.33 2.13 6.03
C TRP A 95 13.61 2.98 6.11
N SER A 96 14.24 3.08 7.29
CA SER A 96 15.43 3.93 7.50
C SER A 96 16.61 3.62 6.57
N GLU A 97 16.67 2.41 6.01
CA GLU A 97 17.72 2.00 5.07
C GLU A 97 17.52 2.49 3.63
N GLY A 98 16.34 3.02 3.27
CA GLY A 98 16.07 3.55 1.92
C GLY A 98 16.15 2.52 0.78
N LYS A 99 16.06 1.22 1.10
CA LYS A 99 16.09 0.13 0.12
C LYS A 99 14.70 -0.13 -0.45
N TRP A 100 14.64 -1.00 -1.46
CA TRP A 100 13.40 -1.51 -2.05
C TRP A 100 12.55 -2.35 -1.09
N HIS A 101 13.15 -2.80 0.02
CA HIS A 101 12.49 -3.57 1.07
C HIS A 101 12.84 -2.97 2.44
N PRO A 102 11.94 -3.06 3.43
CA PRO A 102 12.21 -2.57 4.78
C PRO A 102 13.33 -3.39 5.45
N LYS A 103 13.90 -2.83 6.51
CA LYS A 103 14.95 -3.47 7.31
C LYS A 103 14.52 -4.87 7.75
N SER A 104 15.39 -5.85 7.51
CA SER A 104 15.23 -7.20 8.07
C SER A 104 15.91 -7.26 9.44
N TYR A 105 15.13 -7.58 10.47
CA TYR A 105 15.66 -7.77 11.81
C TYR A 105 16.28 -9.16 11.98
N THR A 106 17.44 -9.21 12.61
CA THR A 106 18.15 -10.44 12.99
C THR A 106 18.03 -10.67 14.50
N ALA A 107 18.49 -11.83 14.98
CA ALA A 107 18.50 -12.13 16.42
C ALA A 107 19.27 -11.08 17.24
N GLN A 108 20.30 -10.47 16.65
CA GLN A 108 21.12 -9.44 17.28
C GLN A 108 20.39 -8.09 17.40
N ASP A 109 19.41 -7.82 16.54
CA ASP A 109 18.61 -6.60 16.62
C ASP A 109 17.54 -6.67 17.71
N VAL A 110 17.14 -7.88 18.15
CA VAL A 110 16.07 -8.08 19.13
C VAL A 110 16.55 -7.68 20.52
N SER A 111 16.16 -6.49 20.94
CA SER A 111 16.48 -5.94 22.27
C SER A 111 15.22 -5.44 22.99
N PHE A 112 15.32 -5.28 24.31
CA PHE A 112 14.25 -4.67 25.11
C PHE A 112 13.95 -3.23 24.64
N GLU A 113 14.98 -2.50 24.24
CA GLU A 113 14.83 -1.14 23.72
C GLU A 113 14.05 -1.11 22.41
N LEU A 114 14.37 -2.01 21.47
CA LEU A 114 13.63 -2.13 20.21
C LEU A 114 12.15 -2.39 20.48
N MET A 115 11.85 -3.38 21.35
CA MET A 115 10.47 -3.73 21.69
C MET A 115 9.74 -2.55 22.34
N ARG A 116 10.39 -1.87 23.29
CA ARG A 116 9.82 -0.68 23.94
C ARG A 116 9.50 0.42 22.91
N ASN A 117 10.42 0.69 22.00
CA ASN A 117 10.24 1.72 20.98
C ASN A 117 9.06 1.39 20.05
N ILE A 118 8.98 0.16 19.54
CA ILE A 118 7.85 -0.29 18.70
C ILE A 118 6.52 -0.16 19.46
N THR A 119 6.46 -0.57 20.73
CA THR A 119 5.24 -0.48 21.54
C THR A 119 4.85 0.93 21.97
N SER A 120 5.77 1.90 21.86
CA SER A 120 5.51 3.31 22.20
C SER A 120 4.95 4.12 21.03
N VAL A 121 4.89 3.55 19.83
CA VAL A 121 4.35 4.23 18.65
C VAL A 121 2.83 4.40 18.79
N THR A 122 2.38 5.66 18.88
CA THR A 122 0.96 6.02 18.94
C THR A 122 0.43 6.61 17.63
N GLU A 123 1.32 6.99 16.72
CA GLU A 123 0.98 7.63 15.44
C GLU A 123 1.59 6.85 14.28
N SER A 124 0.81 6.66 13.22
CA SER A 124 1.27 6.06 11.97
C SER A 124 1.53 7.16 10.96
N VAL A 125 2.80 7.37 10.62
CA VAL A 125 3.23 8.39 9.66
C VAL A 125 3.41 7.75 8.29
N HIS A 126 2.79 8.35 7.26
CA HIS A 126 3.03 7.98 5.87
C HIS A 126 4.09 8.89 5.28
N ILE A 127 5.12 8.30 4.68
CA ILE A 127 6.19 9.04 3.99
C ILE A 127 5.91 8.99 2.49
N THR A 128 5.88 10.16 1.84
CA THR A 128 5.69 10.26 0.39
C THR A 128 7.00 9.98 -0.34
N SER A 129 6.89 9.53 -1.59
CA SER A 129 8.05 9.26 -2.46
C SER A 129 8.41 10.45 -3.36
N GLU A 130 8.08 11.68 -2.95
CA GLU A 130 8.44 12.90 -3.68
C GLU A 130 9.89 13.31 -3.46
N GLU A 131 10.47 12.92 -2.32
CA GLU A 131 11.81 13.33 -1.88
C GLU A 131 12.91 12.26 -2.14
N VAL A 132 12.58 11.19 -2.87
CA VAL A 132 13.46 10.02 -3.12
C VAL A 132 13.74 9.83 -4.61
#